data_AF-U5EJ12-F1
#
_entry.id   AF-U5EJ12-F1
#
_cell.length_a   1.000
_cell.length_b   1.000
_cell.length_c   1.000
_cell.angle_alpha   90.00
_cell.angle_beta   90.00
_cell.angle_gamma   90.00
#
_symmetry.space_group_name_H-M   'P 1'
#
loop_
_entity.id
_entity.type
_entity.pdbx_description
1 polymer ?
#
loop_
_entity_poly.entity_id
_entity_poly.type
_entity_poly.pdbx_seq_one_letter_code
_entity_poly.pdbx_strand_id
1 'polypeptide(L)'
;MHQRNEGYQATGSAVDPAAFAGVDQGCAAFLAVIDQIVALATEIGEQAHWGLGEGDPRLISSAAVVARLRAKAAGIDGNSIHAVMTAHASAISEIRKAHRLALSQLTGADIDWSRQLQTTNPAASGRDPREQAQ
;
A
#
# COMPACT_ATOMS: atom_id res chain seq x y z
N MET A 1 35.24 -2.64 42.52
CA MET A 1 35.02 -3.35 41.24
C MET A 1 33.63 -3.96 41.26
N HIS A 2 32.63 -3.27 40.69
CA HIS A 2 31.31 -3.81 40.43
C HIS A 2 31.00 -3.53 38.97
N GLN A 3 31.24 -4.53 38.12
CA GLN A 3 30.80 -4.54 36.74
C GLN A 3 29.27 -4.51 36.76
N ARG A 4 28.70 -3.42 36.24
CA ARG A 4 27.28 -3.36 35.94
C ARG A 4 27.05 -4.26 34.74
N ASN A 5 26.25 -5.31 34.95
CA ASN A 5 25.67 -6.11 33.87
C ASN A 5 24.88 -5.16 32.97
N GLU A 6 25.46 -4.83 31.82
CA GLU A 6 24.74 -4.24 30.71
C GLU A 6 23.73 -5.29 30.25
N GLY A 7 22.49 -5.12 30.72
CA GLY A 7 21.37 -5.94 30.27
C GLY A 7 21.25 -5.79 28.75
N TYR A 8 21.51 -6.89 28.05
CA TYR A 8 21.15 -7.06 26.65
C TYR A 8 19.64 -6.86 26.54
N GLN A 9 19.21 -5.63 26.24
CA GLN A 9 17.85 -5.39 25.81
C GLN A 9 17.74 -5.99 24.42
N ALA A 10 17.15 -7.19 24.35
CA ALA A 10 16.63 -7.70 23.10
C ALA A 10 15.54 -6.72 22.65
N THR A 11 15.91 -5.75 21.80
CA THR A 11 14.97 -4.95 21.01
C THR A 11 14.39 -5.85 19.93
N GLY A 12 13.73 -6.94 20.33
CA GLY A 12 12.92 -7.74 19.43
C GLY A 12 11.68 -6.93 19.13
N SER A 13 11.67 -6.17 18.03
CA SER A 13 10.44 -5.58 17.52
C SER A 13 9.52 -6.73 17.08
N ALA A 14 8.73 -7.25 18.01
CA ALA A 14 7.63 -8.14 17.68
C ALA A 14 6.60 -7.30 16.92
N VAL A 15 6.70 -7.30 15.59
CA VAL A 15 5.72 -6.69 14.71
C VAL A 15 4.43 -7.51 14.85
N ASP A 16 3.34 -6.86 15.25
CA ASP A 16 2.03 -7.52 15.30
C ASP A 16 1.60 -7.93 13.87
N PRO A 17 1.46 -9.24 13.58
CA PRO A 17 1.07 -9.71 12.25
C PRO A 17 -0.29 -9.16 11.80
N ALA A 18 -1.22 -8.92 12.73
CA ALA A 18 -2.55 -8.41 12.40
C ALA A 18 -2.47 -6.93 11.97
N ALA A 19 -1.78 -6.09 12.74
CA ALA A 19 -1.50 -4.70 12.36
C ALA A 19 -0.78 -4.62 11.01
N PHE A 20 0.18 -5.52 10.77
CA PHE A 20 0.92 -5.59 9.52
C PHE A 20 0.00 -5.97 8.34
N ALA A 21 -0.80 -7.03 8.46
CA ALA A 21 -1.77 -7.39 7.42
C ALA A 21 -2.78 -6.26 7.13
N GLY A 22 -3.16 -5.50 8.16
CA GLY A 22 -4.05 -4.35 8.05
C GLY A 22 -3.52 -3.25 7.12
N VAL A 23 -2.21 -3.03 7.07
CA VAL A 23 -1.61 -2.04 6.15
C VAL A 23 -1.75 -2.48 4.69
N ASP A 24 -1.48 -3.75 4.36
CA ASP A 24 -1.64 -4.23 2.97
C ASP A 24 -3.09 -4.13 2.50
N GLN A 25 -4.02 -4.52 3.38
CA GLN A 25 -5.47 -4.41 3.14
C GLN A 25 -5.91 -2.95 2.99
N GLY A 26 -5.39 -2.05 3.84
CA GLY A 26 -5.65 -0.61 3.75
C GLY A 26 -5.16 -0.01 2.43
N CYS A 27 -3.94 -0.35 2.00
CA CYS A 27 -3.43 0.08 0.71
C CYS A 27 -4.29 -0.44 -0.45
N ALA A 28 -4.71 -1.72 -0.40
CA ALA A 28 -5.57 -2.29 -1.44
C ALA A 28 -6.94 -1.60 -1.51
N ALA A 29 -7.56 -1.35 -0.35
CA ALA A 29 -8.84 -0.64 -0.27
C ALA A 29 -8.72 0.80 -0.79
N PHE A 30 -7.63 1.50 -0.45
CA PHE A 30 -7.39 2.87 -0.92
C PHE A 30 -7.19 2.93 -2.44
N LEU A 31 -6.46 1.97 -3.02
CA LEU A 31 -6.32 1.87 -4.48
C LEU A 31 -7.67 1.64 -5.16
N ALA A 32 -8.53 0.79 -4.61
CA ALA A 32 -9.87 0.58 -5.15
C ALA A 32 -10.75 1.84 -5.10
N VAL A 33 -10.58 2.68 -4.07
CA VAL A 33 -11.24 4.00 -3.99
C VAL A 33 -10.71 4.95 -5.05
N ILE A 34 -9.39 4.95 -5.30
CA ILE A 34 -8.80 5.74 -6.38
C ILE A 34 -9.41 5.36 -7.73
N ASP A 35 -9.51 4.06 -8.03
CA ASP A 35 -10.07 3.58 -9.29
C ASP A 35 -11.51 4.06 -9.49
N GLN A 36 -12.32 4.05 -8.42
CA GLN A 36 -13.70 4.58 -8.46
C GLN A 36 -13.74 6.09 -8.72
N ILE A 37 -12.87 6.86 -8.07
CA ILE A 37 -12.79 8.31 -8.28
C ILE A 37 -12.39 8.63 -9.72
N VAL A 38 -11.42 7.91 -10.27
CA VAL A 38 -10.98 8.10 -11.66
C VAL A 38 -12.09 7.75 -12.64
N ALA A 39 -12.78 6.62 -12.44
CA ALA A 39 -13.90 6.23 -13.28
C ALA A 39 -15.01 7.30 -13.28
N LEU A 40 -15.41 7.79 -12.10
CA LEU A 40 -16.41 8.84 -11.98
C LEU A 40 -15.96 10.16 -12.63
N ALA A 41 -14.69 10.54 -12.45
CA ALA A 41 -14.14 11.72 -13.09
C ALA A 41 -14.20 11.60 -14.62
N THR A 42 -13.86 10.43 -15.17
CA THR A 42 -13.99 10.15 -16.61
C THR A 42 -15.44 10.29 -17.07
N GLU A 43 -16.39 9.66 -16.37
CA GLU A 43 -17.82 9.76 -16.70
C GLU A 43 -18.31 11.21 -16.71
N ILE A 44 -17.93 12.01 -15.71
CA ILE A 44 -18.25 13.45 -15.64
C ILE A 44 -17.62 14.20 -16.82
N GLY A 45 -16.34 13.97 -17.09
CA GLY A 45 -15.60 14.64 -18.17
C GLY A 45 -16.18 14.33 -19.56
N GLU A 46 -16.63 13.10 -19.78
CA GLU A 46 -17.15 12.60 -21.05
C GLU A 46 -18.61 12.95 -21.31
N GLN A 47 -19.32 13.58 -20.37
CA GLN A 47 -20.69 14.03 -20.59
C GLN A 47 -20.79 14.88 -21.86
N ALA A 48 -21.64 14.45 -22.79
CA ALA A 48 -21.90 15.14 -24.05
C ALA A 48 -22.48 16.54 -23.81
N HIS A 49 -23.41 16.62 -22.86
CA HIS A 49 -24.09 17.86 -22.46
C HIS A 49 -24.01 18.05 -20.95
N TRP A 50 -23.55 19.23 -20.55
CA TRP A 50 -23.44 19.69 -19.17
C TRP A 50 -24.62 20.58 -18.77
N GLY A 51 -25.39 21.05 -19.76
CA GLY A 51 -26.59 21.87 -19.50
C GLY A 51 -26.27 23.29 -19.04
N LEU A 52 -25.06 23.78 -19.34
CA LEU A 52 -24.59 25.12 -18.97
C LEU A 52 -24.79 26.14 -20.11
N GLY A 53 -25.39 25.71 -21.22
CA GLY A 53 -25.58 26.55 -22.42
C GLY A 53 -24.39 26.49 -23.38
N GLU A 54 -23.57 25.44 -23.31
CA GLU A 54 -22.38 25.24 -24.12
C GLU A 54 -22.62 25.15 -25.63
N GLY A 55 -23.88 24.99 -26.06
CA GLY A 55 -24.30 25.04 -27.45
C GLY A 55 -24.92 26.37 -27.89
N ASP A 56 -25.13 27.34 -26.98
CA ASP A 56 -25.71 28.64 -27.31
C ASP A 56 -24.57 29.65 -27.61
N PRO A 57 -24.44 30.13 -28.86
CA PRO A 57 -23.39 31.08 -29.24
C PRO A 57 -23.49 32.44 -28.52
N ARG A 58 -24.64 32.76 -27.91
CA ARG A 58 -24.81 33.97 -27.09
C ARG A 58 -24.18 33.83 -25.70
N LEU A 59 -23.97 32.59 -25.24
CA LEU A 59 -23.39 32.27 -23.93
C LEU A 59 -21.91 31.90 -24.08
N ILE A 60 -21.11 32.89 -24.49
CA ILE A 60 -19.70 32.72 -24.86
C ILE A 60 -18.87 32.11 -23.71
N SER A 61 -19.20 32.41 -22.45
CA SER A 61 -18.48 31.88 -21.29
C SER A 61 -18.81 30.41 -20.98
N SER A 62 -19.99 29.92 -21.38
CA SER A 62 -20.44 28.57 -21.06
C SER A 62 -19.54 27.50 -21.65
N ALA A 63 -19.12 27.68 -22.91
CA ALA A 63 -18.17 26.78 -23.57
C ALA A 63 -16.81 26.74 -22.84
N ALA A 64 -16.31 27.89 -22.39
CA ALA A 64 -15.05 27.98 -21.66
C ALA A 64 -15.12 27.31 -20.29
N VAL A 65 -16.24 27.45 -19.57
CA VAL A 65 -16.47 26.78 -18.28
C VAL A 65 -16.50 25.26 -18.47
N VAL A 66 -17.28 24.75 -19.43
CA VAL A 66 -17.35 23.30 -19.71
C VAL A 66 -15.98 22.76 -20.11
N ALA A 67 -15.24 23.46 -20.98
CA ALA A 67 -13.89 23.04 -21.35
C ALA A 67 -12.95 22.93 -20.14
N ARG A 68 -13.04 23.88 -19.19
CA ARG A 68 -12.23 23.86 -17.97
C ARG A 68 -12.64 22.73 -17.01
N LEU A 69 -13.93 22.43 -16.90
CA LEU A 69 -14.41 21.32 -16.08
C LEU A 69 -13.99 19.97 -16.66
N ARG A 70 -14.09 19.78 -17.98
CA ARG A 70 -13.56 18.59 -18.66
C ARG A 70 -12.05 18.42 -18.44
N ALA A 71 -11.29 19.52 -18.57
CA ALA A 71 -9.86 19.50 -18.30
C ALA A 71 -9.56 19.14 -16.83
N LYS A 72 -10.34 19.63 -15.87
CA LYS A 72 -10.17 19.25 -14.46
C LYS A 72 -10.48 17.78 -14.19
N ALA A 73 -11.44 17.21 -14.90
CA ALA A 73 -11.83 15.81 -14.74
C ALA A 73 -10.78 14.84 -15.30
N ALA A 74 -10.41 14.98 -16.57
CA ALA A 74 -9.58 14.00 -17.29
C ALA A 74 -8.46 14.65 -18.13
N GLY A 75 -8.17 15.93 -17.93
CA GLY A 75 -7.16 16.65 -18.70
C GLY A 75 -5.73 16.18 -18.44
N ILE A 76 -4.86 16.58 -19.35
CA ILE A 76 -3.41 16.29 -19.31
C ILE A 76 -2.65 17.33 -18.47
N ASP A 77 -3.34 18.31 -17.86
CA ASP A 77 -2.70 19.20 -16.91
C ASP A 77 -2.30 18.39 -15.66
N GLY A 78 -1.14 18.68 -15.07
CA GLY A 78 -0.66 18.00 -13.84
C GLY A 78 -1.54 18.23 -12.61
N ASN A 79 -2.74 18.78 -12.79
CA ASN A 79 -3.73 19.14 -11.79
C ASN A 79 -5.15 18.70 -12.21
N SER A 80 -5.25 17.69 -13.08
CA SER A 80 -6.51 16.96 -13.27
C SER A 80 -6.68 15.92 -12.17
N ILE A 81 -7.93 15.51 -11.93
CA ILE A 81 -8.23 14.41 -11.00
C ILE A 81 -7.44 13.17 -11.43
N HIS A 82 -7.44 12.85 -12.73
CA HIS A 82 -6.69 11.71 -13.25
C HIS A 82 -5.18 11.79 -12.91
N ALA A 83 -4.53 12.93 -13.16
CA ALA A 83 -3.11 13.12 -12.88
C ALA A 83 -2.79 12.98 -11.39
N VAL A 84 -3.57 13.66 -10.54
CA VAL A 84 -3.37 13.64 -9.09
C VAL A 84 -3.62 12.25 -8.52
N MET A 85 -4.70 11.58 -8.93
CA MET A 85 -5.03 10.23 -8.47
C MET A 85 -4.01 9.19 -8.94
N THR A 86 -3.49 9.31 -10.17
CA THR A 86 -2.41 8.44 -10.67
C THR A 86 -1.15 8.59 -9.83
N ALA A 87 -0.78 9.82 -9.47
CA ALA A 87 0.36 10.07 -8.58
C ALA A 87 0.15 9.44 -7.19
N HIS A 88 -1.06 9.54 -6.63
CA HIS A 88 -1.40 8.90 -5.36
C HIS A 88 -1.36 7.37 -5.45
N ALA A 89 -1.92 6.78 -6.52
CA ALA A 89 -1.89 5.34 -6.75
C ALA A 89 -0.45 4.81 -6.81
N SER A 90 0.44 5.54 -7.50
CA SER A 90 1.86 5.22 -7.55
C SER A 90 2.48 5.21 -6.15
N ALA A 91 2.30 6.29 -5.38
CA ALA A 91 2.86 6.38 -4.03
C ALA A 91 2.35 5.26 -3.10
N ILE A 92 1.05 4.96 -3.13
CA ILE A 92 0.44 3.89 -2.32
C ILE A 92 0.93 2.51 -2.76
N SER A 93 1.09 2.29 -4.07
CA SER A 93 1.65 1.04 -4.60
C SER A 93 3.09 0.83 -4.14
N GLU A 94 3.92 1.87 -4.14
CA GLU A 94 5.30 1.79 -3.64
C GLU A 94 5.36 1.52 -2.13
N ILE A 95 4.51 2.18 -1.34
CA ILE A 95 4.39 1.88 0.10
C ILE A 95 4.02 0.41 0.31
N ARG A 96 3.02 -0.09 -0.42
CA ARG A 96 2.57 -1.49 -0.33
C ARG A 96 3.68 -2.47 -0.71
N LYS A 97 4.45 -2.18 -1.77
CA LYS A 97 5.59 -3.00 -2.18
C LYS A 97 6.69 -3.03 -1.12
N ALA A 98 7.09 -1.86 -0.60
CA ALA A 98 8.10 -1.75 0.45
C ALA A 98 7.67 -2.53 1.70
N HIS A 99 6.39 -2.42 2.06
CA HIS A 99 5.82 -3.14 3.19
C HIS A 99 5.88 -4.66 3.00
N ARG A 100 5.49 -5.19 1.84
CA ARG A 100 5.61 -6.62 1.53
C ARG A 100 7.05 -7.12 1.55
N LEU A 101 7.97 -6.32 1.03
CA LEU A 101 9.40 -6.63 1.06
C LEU A 101 9.92 -6.72 2.50
N ALA A 102 9.52 -5.78 3.37
CA ALA A 102 9.89 -5.82 4.79
C ALA A 102 9.39 -7.09 5.47
N LEU A 103 8.14 -7.52 5.22
CA LEU A 103 7.60 -8.77 5.76
C LEU A 103 8.36 -10.00 5.32
N SER A 104 8.66 -10.06 4.01
CA SER A 104 9.39 -11.18 3.43
C SER A 104 10.77 -11.32 4.07
N GLN A 105 11.45 -10.20 4.33
CA GLN A 105 12.75 -10.21 5.00
C GLN A 105 12.63 -10.61 6.48
N LEU A 106 11.65 -10.07 7.21
CA LEU A 106 11.43 -10.41 8.61
C LEU A 106 11.12 -11.90 8.80
N THR A 107 10.22 -12.44 7.97
CA THR A 107 9.83 -13.86 7.99
C THR A 107 11.00 -14.76 7.59
N GLY A 108 11.77 -14.36 6.57
CA GLY A 108 12.97 -15.09 6.15
C GLY A 108 14.02 -15.16 7.27
N ALA A 109 14.28 -14.05 7.94
CA ALA A 109 15.21 -13.99 9.07
C ALA A 109 14.76 -14.88 10.23
N ASP A 110 13.47 -14.91 10.55
CA ASP A 110 12.90 -15.76 11.61
C ASP A 110 13.03 -17.27 11.27
N ILE A 111 12.78 -17.64 10.02
CA ILE A 111 12.96 -19.01 9.52
C ILE A 111 14.43 -19.43 9.60
N ASP A 112 15.35 -18.58 9.15
CA ASP A 112 16.79 -18.87 9.15
C ASP A 112 17.32 -18.99 10.57
N TRP A 113 16.89 -18.11 11.48
CA TRP A 113 17.21 -18.19 12.90
C TRP A 113 16.69 -19.48 13.53
N SER A 114 15.43 -19.83 13.28
CA SER A 114 14.82 -21.08 13.77
C SER A 114 15.56 -22.31 13.27
N ARG A 115 15.98 -22.33 11.99
CA ARG A 115 16.80 -23.40 11.41
C ARG A 115 18.15 -23.49 12.12
N GLN A 116 18.82 -22.36 12.33
CA GLN A 116 20.12 -22.34 12.99
C GLN A 116 20.03 -22.83 14.44
N LEU A 117 18.98 -22.46 15.16
CA LEU A 117 18.70 -22.99 16.49
C LEU A 117 18.51 -24.51 16.49
N GLN A 118 17.75 -25.07 15.54
CA GLN A 118 17.58 -26.53 15.44
C GLN A 118 18.90 -27.26 15.17
N THR A 119 19.81 -26.66 14.38
CA THR A 119 21.14 -27.24 14.13
C THR A 119 22.08 -27.15 15.32
N THR A 120 22.02 -26.06 16.09
CA THR A 120 22.96 -25.75 17.17
C THR A 120 22.50 -26.33 18.51
N ASN A 121 21.19 -26.50 18.71
CA ASN A 121 20.59 -27.11 19.89
C ASN A 121 19.72 -28.32 19.48
N PRO A 122 20.32 -29.52 19.36
CA PRO A 122 19.58 -30.72 19.00
C PRO A 122 18.50 -31.11 20.02
N ALA A 123 18.60 -30.66 21.29
CA ALA A 123 17.56 -30.88 22.30
C ALA A 123 16.31 -30.00 22.06
N ALA A 124 16.43 -28.88 21.34
CA ALA A 124 15.30 -28.04 20.94
C ALA A 124 14.57 -28.58 19.69
N SER A 125 15.11 -29.61 19.03
CA SER A 125 14.53 -30.19 17.81
C SER A 125 13.28 -31.06 18.05
N GLY A 126 12.88 -31.28 19.30
CA GLY A 126 11.69 -32.06 19.66
C GLY A 126 11.76 -33.55 19.27
N ARG A 127 12.88 -34.02 18.73
CA ARG A 127 13.08 -35.43 18.40
C ARG A 127 13.54 -36.18 19.66
N ASP A 128 12.61 -36.83 20.36
CA ASP A 128 12.96 -37.70 21.49
C ASP A 128 13.88 -38.83 20.95
N PRO A 129 15.11 -39.01 21.48
CA PRO A 129 15.98 -40.12 21.12
C PRO A 129 15.35 -41.51 21.31
N ARG A 130 14.25 -41.61 22.08
CA ARG A 130 13.54 -42.88 22.37
C ARG A 130 12.62 -43.37 21.25
N GLU A 131 12.22 -42.52 20.30
CA GLU A 131 11.37 -42.93 19.17
C GLU A 131 12.12 -43.63 18.03
N GLN A 132 13.46 -43.70 18.07
CA GLN A 132 14.27 -44.36 17.02
C GLN A 132 14.67 -45.81 17.37
N ALA A 133 14.18 -46.35 18.48
CA ALA A 133 14.59 -47.67 18.98
C ALA A 133 13.46 -48.72 19.01
N GLN A 134 12.40 -48.56 18.21
CA GLN A 134 11.36 -49.58 18.01
C GLN A 134 11.30 -50.05 16.57
#